data_AF-A0A954GRH1-F1
#
_entry.id   AF-A0A954GRH1-F1
#
_cell.length_a   1.000
_cell.length_b   1.000
_cell.length_c   1.000
_cell.angle_alpha   90.00
_cell.angle_beta   90.00
_cell.angle_gamma   90.00
#
_symmetry.space_group_name_H-M   'P 1'
#
loop_
_entity.id
_entity.type
_entity.pdbx_description
1 polymer ?
#
loop_
_entity_poly.entity_id
_entity_poly.type
_entity_poly.pdbx_seq_one_letter_code
_entity_poly.pdbx_strand_id
1 'polypeptide(L)'
;MSVRHPLLTIGHSNLDVATFVGLLQVHDVSVVVDVRSSPFSRYMPEYNRDAIRATLEAAKIQYVFMGVELGARRTEPECYREGMARYDLIAKSPLFQRGLDRLREGTLNYRVALMCAEKDPLTCHRTILICRQLRTEFTIEHILDS
;
A
#
# COMPACT_ATOMS: atom_id res chain seq x y z
N MET A 1 7.80 -7.62 25.56
CA MET A 1 7.65 -6.60 24.51
C MET A 1 7.36 -7.33 23.21
N SER A 2 6.15 -7.29 22.67
CA SER A 2 5.90 -7.88 21.35
C SER A 2 6.66 -7.07 20.31
N VAL A 3 7.65 -7.68 19.69
CA VAL A 3 8.37 -7.10 18.56
C VAL A 3 7.35 -6.95 17.43
N ARG A 4 6.94 -5.72 17.10
CA ARG A 4 6.11 -5.49 15.91
C ARG A 4 6.97 -5.76 14.69
N HIS A 5 6.46 -6.55 13.77
CA HIS A 5 7.12 -6.71 12.46
C HIS A 5 7.17 -5.36 11.74
N PRO A 6 8.21 -5.12 10.92
CA PRO A 6 8.27 -3.93 10.10
C PRO A 6 7.07 -3.88 9.15
N LEU A 7 6.58 -2.66 8.90
CA LEU A 7 5.61 -2.42 7.84
C LEU A 7 6.36 -2.39 6.52
N LEU A 8 6.12 -3.41 5.69
CA LEU A 8 6.78 -3.54 4.40
C LEU A 8 6.07 -2.68 3.35
N THR A 9 6.80 -2.32 2.32
CA THR A 9 6.26 -1.57 1.19
C THR A 9 6.88 -2.06 -0.11
N ILE A 10 6.09 -2.08 -1.19
CA ILE A 10 6.55 -2.56 -2.50
C ILE A 10 5.90 -1.76 -3.64
N GLY A 11 6.73 -1.27 -4.55
CA GLY A 11 6.27 -0.63 -5.79
C GLY A 11 6.28 -1.63 -6.93
N HIS A 12 5.15 -1.86 -7.59
CA HIS A 12 5.15 -2.82 -8.69
C HIS A 12 5.85 -2.28 -9.95
N SER A 13 5.78 -0.97 -10.22
CA SER A 13 6.41 -0.34 -11.39
C SER A 13 6.16 -1.14 -12.68
N ASN A 14 7.23 -1.70 -13.23
CA ASN A 14 7.31 -2.52 -14.43
C ASN A 14 7.85 -3.93 -14.10
N LEU A 15 7.83 -4.35 -12.83
CA LEU A 15 8.22 -5.69 -12.43
C LEU A 15 7.27 -6.70 -13.04
N ASP A 16 7.81 -7.79 -13.59
CA ASP A 16 6.96 -8.93 -13.92
C ASP A 16 6.37 -9.52 -12.63
N VAL A 17 5.18 -10.12 -12.73
CA VAL A 17 4.43 -10.56 -11.54
C VAL A 17 5.12 -11.72 -10.83
N ALA A 18 5.89 -12.56 -11.54
CA ALA A 18 6.60 -13.66 -10.92
C ALA A 18 7.71 -13.12 -10.01
N THR A 19 8.49 -12.15 -10.47
CA THR A 19 9.48 -11.42 -9.66
C THR A 19 8.82 -10.71 -8.50
N PHE A 20 7.70 -10.01 -8.72
CA PHE A 20 6.94 -9.35 -7.66
C PHE A 20 6.51 -10.33 -6.57
N VAL A 21 5.93 -11.48 -6.93
CA VAL A 21 5.54 -12.52 -5.98
C VAL A 21 6.76 -13.12 -5.28
N GLY A 22 7.85 -13.36 -6.01
CA GLY A 22 9.10 -13.88 -5.43
C GLY A 22 9.67 -12.95 -4.36
N LEU A 23 9.69 -11.64 -4.62
CA LEU A 23 10.10 -10.63 -3.64
C LEU A 23 9.20 -10.66 -2.39
N LEU A 24 7.88 -10.76 -2.56
CA LEU A 24 6.95 -10.88 -1.43
C LEU A 24 7.22 -12.14 -0.59
N GLN A 25 7.51 -13.27 -1.24
CA GLN A 25 7.80 -14.54 -0.57
C GLN A 25 9.13 -14.52 0.19
N VAL A 26 10.19 -13.96 -0.39
CA VAL A 26 11.50 -13.80 0.27
C VAL A 26 11.38 -12.95 1.55
N HIS A 27 10.44 -12.01 1.55
CA HIS A 27 10.15 -11.17 2.71
C HIS A 27 9.02 -11.71 3.58
N ASP A 28 8.57 -12.96 3.42
CA ASP A 28 7.50 -13.61 4.20
C ASP A 28 6.18 -12.80 4.26
N VAL A 29 5.85 -12.04 3.22
CA VAL A 29 4.62 -11.25 3.19
C VAL A 29 3.41 -12.18 3.14
N SER A 30 2.53 -12.03 4.12
CA SER A 30 1.28 -12.79 4.19
C SER A 30 0.09 -12.01 3.60
N VAL A 31 0.15 -10.68 3.59
CA VAL A 31 -0.92 -9.80 3.10
C VAL A 31 -0.34 -8.63 2.32
N VAL A 32 -0.85 -8.44 1.10
CA VAL A 32 -0.63 -7.23 0.29
C VAL A 32 -1.83 -6.30 0.43
N VAL A 33 -1.56 -5.06 0.87
CA VAL A 33 -2.56 -3.98 0.91
C VAL A 33 -2.33 -3.05 -0.26
N ASP A 34 -3.25 -3.04 -1.20
CA ASP A 34 -3.23 -2.16 -2.38
C ASP A 34 -3.82 -0.79 -2.03
N VAL A 35 -2.95 0.22 -2.01
CA VAL A 35 -3.31 1.61 -1.66
C VAL A 35 -3.46 2.51 -2.89
N ARG A 36 -3.46 1.94 -4.10
CA ARG A 36 -3.69 2.70 -5.34
C ARG A 36 -5.15 3.16 -5.36
N SER A 37 -5.41 4.44 -5.60
CA SER A 37 -6.81 4.92 -5.73
C SER A 37 -7.56 4.26 -6.87
N SER A 38 -6.85 3.90 -7.96
CA SER A 38 -7.41 3.17 -9.09
C SER A 38 -6.44 2.05 -9.50
N PRO A 39 -6.71 0.79 -9.11
CA PRO A 39 -5.87 -0.36 -9.41
C PRO A 39 -6.17 -0.91 -10.81
N PHE A 40 -6.03 -0.05 -11.83
CA PHE A 40 -6.23 -0.39 -13.23
C PHE A 40 -5.13 0.22 -14.10
N SER A 41 -4.55 -0.60 -14.97
CA SER A 41 -3.53 -0.24 -15.95
C SER A 41 -3.78 -0.97 -17.26
N ARG A 42 -3.69 -0.25 -18.38
CA ARG A 42 -3.70 -0.85 -19.71
C ARG A 42 -2.34 -1.44 -20.11
N TYR A 43 -1.26 -0.93 -19.51
CA TYR A 43 0.12 -1.30 -19.84
C TYR A 43 0.60 -2.51 -19.03
N MET A 44 0.08 -2.65 -17.80
CA MET A 44 0.40 -3.72 -16.86
C MET A 44 -0.90 -4.40 -16.39
N PRO A 45 -1.67 -5.03 -17.31
CA PRO A 45 -2.99 -5.59 -17.00
C PRO A 45 -2.97 -6.65 -15.90
N GLU A 46 -1.84 -7.31 -15.71
CA GLU A 46 -1.60 -8.28 -14.64
C GLU A 46 -1.58 -7.66 -13.24
N TYR A 47 -1.38 -6.34 -13.13
CA TYR A 47 -1.55 -5.59 -11.88
C TYR A 47 -2.95 -4.98 -11.72
N ASN A 48 -3.89 -5.28 -12.62
CA ASN A 48 -5.30 -4.93 -12.40
C ASN A 48 -5.82 -5.71 -11.19
N ARG A 49 -6.71 -5.08 -10.42
CA ARG A 49 -7.22 -5.60 -9.14
C ARG A 49 -7.53 -7.10 -9.13
N ASP A 50 -8.30 -7.58 -10.10
CA ASP A 50 -8.74 -8.97 -10.11
C ASP A 50 -7.63 -9.93 -10.54
N ALA A 51 -6.78 -9.50 -11.47
CA ALA A 51 -5.63 -10.29 -11.93
C ALA A 51 -4.60 -10.45 -10.80
N ILE A 52 -4.17 -9.34 -10.17
CA ILE A 52 -3.17 -9.39 -9.10
C ILE A 52 -3.70 -10.14 -7.86
N ARG A 53 -5.00 -10.00 -7.56
CA ARG A 53 -5.65 -10.77 -6.50
C ARG A 53 -5.49 -12.28 -6.77
N ALA A 54 -5.88 -12.74 -7.95
CA ALA A 54 -5.81 -14.16 -8.30
C ALA A 54 -4.37 -14.69 -8.23
N THR A 55 -3.40 -13.91 -8.71
CA THR A 55 -1.99 -14.29 -8.64
C THR A 55 -1.47 -14.40 -7.20
N LEU A 56 -1.81 -13.43 -6.34
CA LEU A 56 -1.40 -13.46 -4.93
C LEU A 56 -2.08 -14.60 -4.16
N GLU A 57 -3.37 -14.84 -4.40
CA GLU A 57 -4.11 -15.94 -3.79
C GLU A 57 -3.52 -17.30 -4.16
N ALA A 58 -3.12 -17.50 -5.43
CA ALA A 58 -2.41 -18.70 -5.86
C ALA A 58 -1.06 -18.90 -5.14
N ALA A 59 -0.41 -17.79 -4.76
CA ALA A 59 0.82 -17.80 -3.96
C ALA A 59 0.56 -17.85 -2.44
N LYS A 60 -0.70 -18.01 -2.00
CA LYS A 60 -1.14 -17.99 -0.59
C LYS A 60 -0.89 -16.66 0.13
N ILE A 61 -0.85 -15.56 -0.62
CA ILE A 61 -0.74 -14.20 -0.11
C ILE A 61 -2.11 -13.53 -0.23
N GLN A 62 -2.64 -13.00 0.86
CA GLN A 62 -3.95 -12.34 0.81
C GLN A 62 -3.84 -10.97 0.14
N TYR A 63 -4.85 -10.62 -0.64
CA TYR A 63 -4.95 -9.30 -1.27
C TYR A 63 -6.10 -8.48 -0.65
N VAL A 64 -5.76 -7.29 -0.15
CA VAL A 64 -6.72 -6.35 0.41
C VAL A 64 -6.63 -5.02 -0.33
N PHE A 65 -7.74 -4.60 -0.95
CA PHE A 65 -7.83 -3.27 -1.53
C PHE A 65 -8.23 -2.24 -0.48
N MET A 66 -7.41 -1.20 -0.30
CA MET A 66 -7.67 -0.06 0.60
C MET A 66 -7.43 1.28 -0.10
N GLY A 67 -7.53 1.32 -1.43
CA GLY A 67 -7.37 2.55 -2.21
C GLY A 67 -8.44 3.61 -1.95
N VAL A 68 -9.60 3.22 -1.43
CA VAL A 68 -10.67 4.14 -1.01
C VAL A 68 -10.25 4.87 0.28
N GLU A 69 -9.74 4.12 1.26
CA GLU A 69 -9.37 4.66 2.56
C GLU A 69 -8.01 5.37 2.52
N LEU A 70 -7.04 4.80 1.82
CA LEU A 70 -5.62 5.19 1.90
C LEU A 70 -5.06 5.77 0.60
N GLY A 71 -5.84 5.81 -0.48
CA GLY A 71 -5.40 6.40 -1.75
C GLY A 71 -5.20 7.91 -1.69
N ALA A 72 -4.36 8.43 -2.58
CA ALA A 72 -4.10 9.87 -2.68
C ALA A 72 -5.25 10.66 -3.33
N ARG A 73 -5.99 10.05 -4.26
CA ARG A 73 -7.15 10.68 -4.91
C ARG A 73 -8.38 10.55 -4.00
N ARG A 74 -9.03 11.67 -3.72
CA ARG A 74 -10.18 11.77 -2.81
C ARG A 74 -11.42 12.28 -3.50
N THR A 75 -12.58 11.89 -2.98
CA THR A 75 -13.88 12.43 -3.39
C THR A 75 -14.38 13.50 -2.42
N GLU A 76 -13.84 13.50 -1.19
CA GLU A 76 -14.16 14.44 -0.12
C GLU A 76 -13.64 15.85 -0.44
N PRO A 77 -14.52 16.86 -0.62
CA PRO A 77 -14.11 18.22 -0.98
C PRO A 77 -13.17 18.87 0.05
N GLU A 78 -13.31 18.53 1.33
CA GLU A 78 -12.47 19.03 2.43
C GLU A 78 -11.00 18.60 2.32
N CYS A 79 -10.69 17.61 1.48
CA CYS A 79 -9.32 17.20 1.21
C CYS A 79 -8.61 18.11 0.19
N TYR A 80 -9.31 19.09 -0.39
CA TYR A 80 -8.80 19.97 -1.43
C TYR A 80 -8.64 21.42 -0.96
N ARG A 81 -7.59 22.07 -1.46
CA ARG A 81 -7.39 23.53 -1.40
C ARG A 81 -7.04 24.00 -2.80
N GLU A 82 -7.71 25.03 -3.29
CA GLU A 82 -7.45 25.60 -4.63
C GLU A 82 -7.48 24.55 -5.75
N GLY A 83 -8.40 23.57 -5.64
CA GLY A 83 -8.53 22.48 -6.60
C GLY A 83 -7.46 21.39 -6.52
N MET A 84 -6.50 21.50 -5.58
CA MET A 84 -5.43 20.52 -5.39
C MET A 84 -5.64 19.71 -4.11
N ALA A 85 -5.44 18.40 -4.20
CA ALA A 85 -5.49 17.51 -3.04
C ALA A 85 -4.32 17.84 -2.08
N ARG A 86 -4.64 17.98 -0.79
CA ARG A 86 -3.67 18.31 0.26
C ARG A 86 -3.48 17.14 1.19
N TYR A 87 -2.28 16.55 1.20
CA TYR A 87 -1.98 15.38 2.04
C TYR A 87 -2.19 15.63 3.54
N ASP A 88 -1.98 16.84 4.02
CA ASP A 88 -2.25 17.21 5.42
C ASP A 88 -3.75 17.24 5.76
N LEU A 89 -4.62 17.56 4.79
CA LEU A 89 -6.07 17.50 4.95
C LEU A 89 -6.56 16.05 4.82
N ILE A 90 -6.04 15.31 3.84
CA ILE A 90 -6.32 13.89 3.67
C ILE A 90 -5.97 13.11 4.93
N ALA A 91 -4.80 13.37 5.50
CA ALA A 91 -4.34 12.71 6.72
C ALA A 91 -5.29 12.96 7.91
N LYS A 92 -6.06 14.05 7.92
CA LYS A 92 -7.03 14.37 8.98
C LYS A 92 -8.43 13.81 8.71
N SER A 93 -8.70 13.26 7.52
CA SER A 93 -10.04 12.80 7.19
C SER A 93 -10.41 11.56 8.01
N PRO A 94 -11.67 11.42 8.45
CA PRO A 94 -12.13 10.25 9.20
C PRO A 94 -11.93 8.94 8.42
N LEU A 95 -12.09 8.99 7.08
CA LEU A 95 -11.92 7.82 6.23
C LEU A 95 -10.45 7.35 6.21
N PHE A 96 -9.50 8.28 6.15
CA PHE A 96 -8.08 7.96 6.19
C PHE A 96 -7.66 7.41 7.55
N GLN A 97 -8.13 8.02 8.65
CA GLN A 97 -7.85 7.55 10.01
C GLN A 97 -8.32 6.10 10.22
N ARG A 98 -9.54 5.76 9.76
CA ARG A 98 -10.02 4.37 9.77
C ARG A 98 -9.13 3.41 8.96
N GLY A 99 -8.60 3.88 7.84
CA GLY A 99 -7.63 3.11 7.06
C GLY A 99 -6.33 2.82 7.82
N LEU A 100 -5.83 3.80 8.57
CA LEU A 100 -4.64 3.62 9.42
C LEU A 100 -4.92 2.64 10.57
N ASP A 101 -6.08 2.74 11.24
CA ASP A 101 -6.44 1.83 12.33
C ASP A 101 -6.54 0.38 11.84
N ARG A 102 -7.18 0.17 10.68
CA ARG A 102 -7.26 -1.14 10.05
C ARG A 102 -5.88 -1.70 9.67
N LEU A 103 -4.94 -0.85 9.25
CA LEU A 103 -3.54 -1.27 9.04
C LEU A 103 -2.88 -1.68 10.35
N ARG A 104 -3.03 -0.88 11.41
CA ARG A 104 -2.48 -1.21 12.73
C ARG A 104 -2.97 -2.56 13.22
N GLU A 105 -4.27 -2.83 13.13
CA GLU A 105 -4.87 -4.12 13.49
C GLU A 105 -4.32 -5.27 12.61
N GLY A 106 -4.22 -5.04 11.30
CA GLY A 106 -3.66 -6.03 10.37
C GLY A 106 -2.22 -6.42 10.72
N THR A 107 -1.37 -5.45 11.07
CA THR A 107 0.03 -5.70 11.43
C THR A 107 0.22 -6.49 12.73
N LEU A 108 -0.81 -6.66 13.55
CA LEU A 108 -0.74 -7.49 14.76
C LEU A 108 -0.72 -8.98 14.43
N ASN A 109 -1.33 -9.39 13.31
CA ASN A 109 -1.54 -10.80 12.95
C ASN A 109 -0.90 -11.19 11.63
N TYR A 110 -0.51 -10.20 10.82
CA TYR A 110 -0.04 -10.40 9.45
C TYR A 110 1.26 -9.64 9.20
N ARG A 111 2.08 -10.20 8.32
CA ARG A 111 3.22 -9.52 7.72
C ARG A 111 2.74 -8.77 6.49
N VAL A 112 2.53 -7.46 6.66
CA VAL A 112 1.84 -6.59 5.70
C VAL A 112 2.83 -5.89 4.78
N ALA A 113 2.56 -5.91 3.47
CA ALA A 113 3.21 -5.05 2.49
C ALA A 113 2.21 -4.06 1.85
N LEU A 114 2.51 -2.77 1.92
CA LEU A 114 1.76 -1.74 1.19
C LEU A 114 2.22 -1.67 -0.26
N MET A 115 1.30 -1.97 -1.19
CA MET A 115 1.57 -1.95 -2.63
C MET A 115 1.14 -0.63 -3.27
N CYS A 116 2.01 -0.09 -4.13
CA CYS A 116 1.69 1.05 -5.00
C CYS A 116 2.26 0.86 -6.42
N ALA A 117 1.96 1.79 -7.34
CA ALA A 117 2.40 1.73 -8.73
C ALA A 117 3.83 2.22 -8.94
N GLU A 118 4.28 3.21 -8.16
CA GLU A 118 5.59 3.85 -8.34
C GLU A 118 6.73 2.96 -7.81
N LYS A 119 7.83 2.88 -8.58
CA LYS A 119 9.07 2.18 -8.17
C LYS A 119 9.70 2.84 -6.96
N ASP A 120 9.90 4.15 -7.04
CA ASP A 120 10.59 4.92 -6.01
C ASP A 120 9.66 5.19 -4.82
N PRO A 121 9.95 4.61 -3.63
CA PRO A 121 9.17 4.88 -2.44
C PRO A 121 9.21 6.36 -2.04
N LEU A 122 10.29 7.11 -2.27
CA LEU A 122 10.49 8.44 -1.70
C LEU A 122 9.62 9.52 -2.34
N THR A 123 9.13 9.28 -3.55
CA THR A 123 8.25 10.19 -4.31
C THR A 123 6.78 9.72 -4.33
N CYS A 124 6.48 8.56 -3.76
CA CYS A 124 5.17 7.92 -3.81
C CYS A 124 4.25 8.37 -2.65
N HIS A 125 2.92 8.43 -2.89
CA HIS A 125 1.95 8.73 -1.83
C HIS A 125 1.99 7.71 -0.70
N ARG A 126 2.34 6.45 -0.98
CA ARG A 126 2.57 5.44 0.04
C ARG A 126 3.51 5.96 1.14
N THR A 127 4.63 6.58 0.76
CA THR A 127 5.59 7.09 1.74
C THR A 127 5.20 8.45 2.28
N ILE A 128 4.81 9.37 1.40
CA ILE A 128 4.58 10.78 1.75
C ILE A 128 3.28 10.96 2.57
N LEU A 129 2.27 10.12 2.33
CA LEU A 129 0.97 10.19 3.01
C LEU A 129 0.86 9.12 4.12
N ILE A 130 1.01 7.83 3.79
CA ILE A 130 0.71 6.73 4.73
C ILE A 130 1.87 6.47 5.69
N CYS A 131 3.05 6.12 5.17
CA CYS A 131 4.23 5.84 5.98
C CYS A 131 4.59 7.02 6.88
N ARG A 132 4.40 8.26 6.39
CA ARG A 132 4.61 9.47 7.20
C ARG A 132 3.82 9.42 8.51
N GLN A 133 2.56 8.97 8.51
CA GLN A 133 1.77 8.88 9.74
C GLN A 133 2.18 7.71 10.64
N LEU A 134 2.73 6.64 10.06
CA LEU A 134 3.02 5.39 10.77
C LEU A 134 4.49 5.25 11.21
N ARG A 135 5.40 6.12 10.75
CA ARG A 135 6.85 6.03 11.00
C ARG A 135 7.28 6.12 12.47
N THR A 136 6.43 6.64 13.34
CA THR A 136 6.68 6.70 14.79
C THR A 136 6.22 5.44 15.51
N GLU A 137 5.44 4.59 14.83
CA GLU A 137 4.83 3.37 15.38
C GLU A 137 5.46 2.09 14.81
N PHE A 138 5.97 2.16 13.58
CA PHE A 138 6.54 1.04 12.86
C PHE A 138 7.89 1.39 12.25
N THR A 139 8.82 0.43 12.28
CA THR A 139 9.95 0.40 11.34
C THR A 139 9.39 0.16 9.95
N ILE A 140 9.76 0.99 8.98
CA ILE A 140 9.29 0.91 7.60
C ILE A 140 10.42 0.40 6.73
N GLU A 141 10.18 -0.70 6.02
CA GLU A 141 11.15 -1.31 5.12
C GLU A 141 10.59 -1.31 3.69
N HIS A 142 11.47 -1.01 2.74
CA HIS A 142 11.14 -0.95 1.32
C HIS A 142 11.69 -2.19 0.64
N ILE A 143 10.81 -3.02 0.08
CA ILE A 143 11.19 -4.12 -0.78
C ILE A 143 11.57 -3.52 -2.13
N LEU A 144 12.85 -3.64 -2.47
CA LEU A 144 13.43 -3.14 -3.70
C LEU A 144 13.94 -4.33 -4.52
N ASP A 145 13.70 -4.28 -5.82
CA ASP A 145 14.34 -5.18 -6.78
C ASP A 145 15.81 -4.76 -6.93
N SER A 146 16.72 -5.73 -6.89
CA SER A 146 18.18 -5.52 -6.84
C SER A 146 18.78 -5.20 -8.20
#